data_AF-A0A1A2B493-F1
#
_entry.id   AF-A0A1A2B493-F1
#
_cell.length_a   1.000
_cell.length_b   1.000
_cell.length_c   1.000
_cell.angle_alpha   90.00
_cell.angle_beta   90.00
_cell.angle_gamma   90.00
#
_symmetry.space_group_name_H-M   'P 1'
#
loop_
_entity.id
_entity.type
_entity.pdbx_description
1 polymer ?
#
loop_
_entity_poly.entity_id
_entity_poly.type
_entity_poly.pdbx_seq_one_letter_code
_entity_poly.pdbx_strand_id
1 'polypeptide(L)'
;MATAHEPPEPPVTAQAVEFAERRAAQARERAAHAGLSAAQSMAASAQSHQRFAEVQDVSVAQGVSDTDAHRESAIRHREAAAEDRRLAEQKRKESEADLSLGKER
;
A
#
# COMPACT_ATOMS: atom_id res chain seq x y z
N MET A 1 11.00 -2.55 -53.62
CA MET A 1 10.44 -2.20 -52.29
C MET A 1 11.51 -1.41 -51.55
N ALA A 2 11.43 -0.08 -51.55
CA ALA A 2 12.39 0.77 -50.83
C ALA A 2 11.97 0.83 -49.36
N THR A 3 12.81 0.33 -48.47
CA THR A 3 12.66 0.52 -47.02
C THR A 3 12.91 1.99 -46.74
N ALA A 4 11.85 2.74 -46.39
CA ALA A 4 12.01 4.09 -45.89
C ALA A 4 12.88 4.04 -44.63
N HIS A 5 14.04 4.68 -44.69
CA HIS A 5 14.96 4.79 -43.57
C HIS A 5 14.33 5.75 -42.57
N GLU A 6 13.97 5.26 -41.38
CA GLU A 6 13.53 6.12 -40.28
C GLU A 6 14.63 7.17 -40.00
N PRO A 7 14.25 8.45 -39.80
CA PRO A 7 15.23 9.47 -39.47
C PRO A 7 15.92 9.13 -38.14
N PRO A 8 17.22 9.44 -38.00
CA PRO A 8 17.96 9.13 -36.78
C PRO A 8 17.35 9.87 -35.59
N GLU A 9 17.21 9.18 -34.46
CA GLU A 9 16.70 9.80 -33.24
C GLU A 9 17.59 10.96 -32.79
N PRO A 10 16.99 12.05 -32.27
CA PRO A 10 17.76 13.19 -31.79
C PRO A 10 18.68 12.76 -30.63
N PRO A 11 19.90 13.31 -30.54
CA PRO A 11 20.83 12.97 -29.48
C PRO A 11 20.29 13.37 -28.11
N VAL A 12 20.48 12.50 -27.11
CA VAL A 12 20.13 12.79 -25.71
C VAL A 12 20.97 13.97 -25.22
N THR A 13 20.31 15.04 -24.81
CA THR A 13 20.97 16.25 -24.28
C THR A 13 21.04 16.21 -22.75
N ALA A 14 22.00 16.93 -22.17
CA ALA A 14 22.09 17.08 -20.71
C ALA A 14 20.80 17.67 -20.11
N GLN A 15 20.15 18.60 -20.82
CA GLN A 15 18.87 19.18 -20.42
C GLN A 15 17.73 18.13 -20.42
N ALA A 16 17.72 17.21 -21.38
CA ALA A 16 16.76 16.12 -21.42
C ALA A 16 16.94 15.16 -20.23
N VAL A 17 18.19 14.87 -19.85
CA VAL A 17 18.52 14.06 -18.68
C VAL A 17 18.04 14.74 -17.39
N GLU A 18 18.39 16.01 -17.18
CA GLU A 18 17.98 16.77 -15.99
C GLU A 18 16.44 16.83 -15.84
N PHE A 19 15.74 17.05 -16.96
CA PHE A 19 14.28 17.05 -16.97
C PHE A 19 13.69 15.69 -16.60
N ALA A 20 14.26 14.61 -17.13
CA ALA A 20 13.84 13.24 -16.83
C ALA A 20 14.09 12.90 -15.35
N GLU A 21 15.24 13.27 -14.80
CA GLU A 21 15.59 13.07 -13.39
C GLU A 21 14.62 13.80 -12.45
N ARG A 22 14.31 15.07 -12.75
CA ARG A 22 13.34 15.85 -11.97
C ARG A 22 11.95 15.21 -12.01
N ARG A 23 11.49 14.75 -13.18
CA ARG A 23 10.20 14.06 -13.29
C ARG A 23 10.19 12.72 -12.54
N ALA A 24 11.29 11.97 -12.59
CA ALA A 24 11.42 10.73 -11.85
C ALA A 24 11.39 10.98 -10.33
N ALA A 25 12.02 12.05 -9.84
CA ALA A 25 11.96 12.45 -8.43
C ALA A 25 10.52 12.78 -8.00
N GLN A 26 9.80 13.61 -8.77
CA GLN A 26 8.41 13.94 -8.50
C GLN A 26 7.47 12.72 -8.55
N ALA A 27 7.74 11.77 -9.45
CA ALA A 27 6.97 10.53 -9.53
C ALA A 27 7.20 9.65 -8.29
N ARG A 28 8.44 9.52 -7.82
CA ARG A 28 8.77 8.78 -6.59
C ARG A 28 8.12 9.41 -5.36
N GLU A 29 8.19 10.73 -5.22
CA GLU A 29 7.54 11.44 -4.11
C GLU A 29 6.03 11.18 -4.08
N ARG A 30 5.34 11.30 -5.22
CA ARG A 30 3.91 10.99 -5.34
C ARG A 30 3.60 9.54 -4.99
N ALA A 31 4.41 8.60 -5.46
CA ALA A 31 4.24 7.18 -5.17
C ALA A 31 4.42 6.89 -3.67
N ALA A 32 5.39 7.54 -3.02
CA ALA A 32 5.62 7.39 -1.59
C ALA A 32 4.43 7.90 -0.78
N HIS A 33 3.87 9.08 -1.11
CA HIS A 33 2.65 9.59 -0.48
C HIS A 33 1.44 8.67 -0.68
N ALA A 34 1.22 8.16 -1.90
CA ALA A 34 0.16 7.19 -2.16
C ALA A 34 0.34 5.92 -1.31
N GLY A 35 1.59 5.46 -1.13
CA GLY A 35 1.89 4.35 -0.24
C GLY A 35 1.59 4.63 1.24
N LEU A 36 1.82 5.86 1.74
CA LEU A 36 1.42 6.24 3.10
C LEU A 36 -0.11 6.23 3.26
N SER A 37 -0.84 6.74 2.27
CA SER A 37 -2.31 6.67 2.27
C SER A 37 -2.81 5.22 2.25
N ALA A 38 -2.16 4.34 1.48
CA ALA A 38 -2.49 2.91 1.48
C ALA A 38 -2.23 2.26 2.85
N ALA A 39 -1.10 2.58 3.49
CA ALA A 39 -0.77 2.10 4.84
C ALA A 39 -1.83 2.53 5.88
N GLN A 40 -2.32 3.78 5.81
CA GLN A 40 -3.40 4.27 6.66
C GLN A 40 -4.71 3.52 6.44
N SER A 41 -5.06 3.26 5.18
CA SER A 41 -6.27 2.50 4.85
C SER A 41 -6.20 1.05 5.34
N MET A 42 -5.04 0.39 5.22
CA MET A 42 -4.82 -0.95 5.76
C MET A 42 -4.92 -0.97 7.29
N ALA A 43 -4.35 0.03 7.99
CA ALA A 43 -4.48 0.13 9.44
C ALA A 43 -5.95 0.32 9.88
N ALA A 44 -6.74 1.09 9.13
CA ALA A 44 -8.17 1.24 9.38
C ALA A 44 -8.97 -0.05 9.10
N SER A 45 -8.60 -0.80 8.06
CA SER A 45 -9.14 -2.13 7.78
C SER A 45 -8.87 -3.11 8.91
N ALA A 46 -7.63 -3.16 9.41
CA ALA A 46 -7.26 -3.99 10.56
C ALA A 46 -8.12 -3.68 11.80
N GLN A 47 -8.35 -2.40 12.08
CA GLN A 47 -9.21 -1.99 13.20
C GLN A 47 -10.65 -2.47 13.00
N SER A 48 -11.15 -2.45 11.77
CA SER A 48 -12.52 -2.88 11.46
C SER A 48 -12.67 -4.39 11.62
N HIS A 49 -11.70 -5.17 11.15
CA HIS A 49 -11.63 -6.60 11.39
C HIS A 49 -11.58 -6.96 12.88
N GLN A 50 -10.73 -6.27 13.66
CA GLN A 50 -10.64 -6.45 15.10
C GLN A 50 -11.98 -6.18 15.81
N ARG A 51 -12.63 -5.05 15.49
CA ARG A 51 -13.96 -4.72 16.04
C ARG A 51 -15.01 -5.76 15.69
N PHE A 52 -14.98 -6.29 14.47
CA PHE A 52 -15.93 -7.33 14.06
C PHE A 52 -15.71 -8.63 14.85
N ALA A 53 -14.46 -9.04 15.05
CA ALA A 53 -14.15 -10.20 15.91
C ALA A 53 -14.69 -10.02 17.34
N GLU A 54 -14.55 -8.81 17.91
CA GLU A 54 -15.09 -8.48 19.24
C GLU A 54 -16.62 -8.57 19.28
N VAL A 55 -17.31 -8.11 18.24
CA VAL A 55 -18.77 -8.27 18.12
C VAL A 55 -19.16 -9.74 18.11
N GLN A 56 -18.44 -10.59 17.35
CA GLN A 56 -18.70 -12.02 17.32
C GLN A 56 -18.54 -12.67 18.71
N ASP A 57 -17.50 -12.29 19.46
CA ASP A 57 -17.30 -12.79 20.83
C ASP A 57 -18.45 -12.40 21.76
N VAL A 58 -18.90 -11.14 21.68
CA VAL A 58 -20.03 -10.63 22.48
C VAL A 58 -21.32 -11.37 22.11
N SER A 59 -21.56 -11.63 20.82
CA SER A 59 -22.73 -12.41 20.39
C SER A 59 -22.72 -13.81 21.01
N VAL A 60 -21.58 -14.50 21.00
CA VAL A 60 -21.43 -15.81 21.67
C VAL A 60 -21.71 -15.72 23.17
N ALA A 61 -21.19 -14.68 23.84
CA ALA A 61 -21.42 -14.47 25.27
C ALA A 61 -22.90 -14.19 25.59
N GLN A 62 -23.66 -13.63 24.66
CA GLN A 62 -25.10 -13.38 24.77
C GLN A 62 -25.96 -14.64 24.47
N GLY A 63 -25.35 -15.75 24.07
CA GLY A 63 -26.05 -17.02 23.89
C GLY A 63 -26.75 -17.18 22.53
N VAL A 64 -26.26 -16.52 21.48
CA VAL A 64 -26.73 -16.79 20.10
C VAL A 64 -26.50 -18.25 19.70
N SER A 65 -27.31 -18.75 18.75
CA SER A 65 -27.06 -20.05 18.12
C SER A 65 -25.76 -20.04 17.31
N ASP A 66 -25.30 -21.22 16.88
CA ASP A 66 -24.15 -21.34 15.96
C ASP A 66 -22.83 -20.77 16.51
N THR A 67 -22.61 -20.94 17.82
CA THR A 67 -21.44 -20.40 18.53
C THR A 67 -20.09 -20.77 17.88
N ASP A 68 -19.97 -21.95 17.27
CA ASP A 68 -18.76 -22.37 16.58
C ASP A 68 -18.50 -21.55 15.31
N ALA A 69 -19.54 -21.21 14.55
CA ALA A 69 -19.43 -20.35 13.37
C ALA A 69 -19.02 -18.92 13.75
N HIS A 70 -19.57 -18.39 14.85
CA HIS A 70 -19.15 -17.09 15.39
C HIS A 70 -17.68 -17.09 15.84
N ARG A 71 -17.24 -18.13 16.55
CA ARG A 71 -15.85 -18.28 16.98
C ARG A 71 -14.89 -18.39 15.81
N GLU A 72 -15.22 -19.21 14.82
CA GLU A 72 -14.41 -19.37 13.61
C GLU A 72 -14.31 -18.04 12.83
N SER A 73 -15.43 -17.35 12.66
CA SER A 73 -15.45 -16.02 12.04
C SER A 73 -14.57 -15.02 12.80
N ALA A 74 -14.66 -14.98 14.14
CA ALA A 74 -13.83 -14.12 14.97
C ALA A 74 -12.33 -14.40 14.79
N ILE A 75 -11.93 -15.68 14.70
CA ILE A 75 -10.54 -16.07 14.45
C ILE A 75 -10.07 -15.53 13.10
N ARG A 76 -10.82 -15.77 12.01
CA ARG A 76 -10.47 -15.29 10.66
C ARG A 76 -10.34 -13.76 10.60
N HIS A 77 -11.20 -13.04 11.31
CA HIS A 77 -11.09 -11.59 11.39
C HIS A 77 -9.85 -11.12 12.17
N ARG A 78 -9.47 -11.80 13.26
CA ARG A 78 -8.22 -11.47 13.96
C ARG A 78 -6.99 -11.75 13.10
N GLU A 79 -7.01 -12.83 12.32
CA GLU A 79 -5.95 -13.15 11.35
C GLU A 79 -5.83 -12.05 10.29
N ALA A 80 -6.95 -11.67 9.65
CA ALA A 80 -6.99 -10.57 8.69
C ALA A 80 -6.50 -9.24 9.31
N ALA A 81 -6.88 -8.94 10.55
CA ALA A 81 -6.40 -7.75 11.26
C ALA A 81 -4.88 -7.79 11.54
N ALA A 82 -4.31 -8.97 11.78
CA ALA A 82 -2.87 -9.12 11.96
C ALA A 82 -2.12 -8.93 10.62
N GLU A 83 -2.65 -9.49 9.54
CA GLU A 83 -2.09 -9.32 8.19
C GLU A 83 -2.14 -7.85 7.74
N ASP A 84 -3.29 -7.18 7.89
CA ASP A 84 -3.44 -5.77 7.52
C ASP A 84 -2.50 -4.86 8.32
N ARG A 85 -2.28 -5.13 9.62
CA ARG A 85 -1.30 -4.40 10.43
C ARG A 85 0.11 -4.59 9.90
N ARG A 86 0.49 -5.84 9.58
CA ARG A 86 1.80 -6.15 9.02
C ARG A 86 2.02 -5.43 7.68
N LEU A 87 1.03 -5.46 6.79
CA LEU A 87 1.09 -4.80 5.49
C LEU A 87 1.16 -3.28 5.63
N ALA A 88 0.36 -2.70 6.52
CA ALA A 88 0.41 -1.27 6.83
C ALA A 88 1.79 -0.83 7.31
N GLU A 89 2.40 -1.58 8.23
CA GLU A 89 3.74 -1.27 8.74
C GLU A 89 4.82 -1.39 7.67
N GLN A 90 4.78 -2.44 6.85
CA GLN A 90 5.71 -2.62 5.74
C GLN A 90 5.58 -1.45 4.75
N LYS A 91 4.35 -1.13 4.35
CA LYS A 91 4.11 -0.07 3.37
C LYS A 91 4.52 1.30 3.89
N ARG A 92 4.28 1.57 5.16
CA ARG A 92 4.76 2.79 5.82
C ARG A 92 6.29 2.89 5.75
N LYS A 93 7.00 1.83 6.14
CA LYS A 93 8.48 1.81 6.12
C LYS A 93 9.04 2.04 4.72
N GLU A 94 8.49 1.37 3.71
CA GLU A 94 8.89 1.55 2.31
C GLU A 94 8.68 3.00 1.85
N SER A 95 7.49 3.56 2.07
CA SER A 95 7.17 4.93 1.68
C SER A 95 7.99 5.98 2.43
N GLU A 96 8.23 5.80 3.73
CA GLU A 96 9.07 6.70 4.52
C GLU A 96 10.54 6.67 4.05
N ALA A 97 11.05 5.49 3.68
CA ALA A 97 12.36 5.36 3.08
C ALA A 97 12.45 6.09 1.73
N ASP A 98 11.45 5.92 0.86
CA ASP A 98 11.41 6.61 -0.44
C ASP A 98 11.38 8.14 -0.30
N LEU A 99 10.62 8.67 0.67
CA LEU A 99 10.62 10.11 0.98
C LEU A 99 11.94 10.60 1.56
N SER A 100 12.64 9.75 2.33
CA SER A 100 13.93 10.12 2.92
C SER A 100 15.03 10.19 1.86
N LEU A 101 15.05 9.23 0.93
CA LEU A 101 15.95 9.24 -0.23
C LEU A 101 15.69 10.43 -1.18
N GLY A 102 14.46 10.96 -1.19
CA GLY A 102 14.10 12.16 -1.93
C GLY A 102 14.61 13.47 -1.31
N LYS A 103 14.95 13.48 0.00
CA LYS A 103 15.44 14.67 0.72
C LYS A 103 16.96 14.83 0.68
N GLU A 104 17.68 13.76 0.36
CA GLU A 104 19.16 13.74 0.30
C GLU A 104 19.72 14.08 -1.09
N ARG A 105 18.85 14.35 -2.08
CA ARG A 105 19.21 14.79 -3.44
C ARG A 105 18.79 16.23 -3.67
#